data_AF-A0A8B6EKI7-F1
#
_entry.id   AF-A0A8B6EKI7-F1
#
_cell.length_a   1.000
_cell.length_b   1.000
_cell.length_c   1.000
_cell.angle_alpha   90.00
_cell.angle_beta   90.00
_cell.angle_gamma   90.00
#
_symmetry.space_group_name_H-M   'P 1'
#
loop_
_entity.id
_entity.type
_entity.pdbx_description
1 polymer ?
#
loop_
_entity_poly.entity_id
_entity_poly.type
_entity_poly.pdbx_seq_one_letter_code
_entity_poly.pdbx_strand_id
1 'polypeptide(L)'
;MAADFDPEDKYSWYFGPLNREETNEILIPEKEPGVFLVRESQSIRGDFVLCVKEENKISHYIINKITNPAGITRFRIGDQEFSDIPSLLNFYKTHYLDTTSLIKPAKRAKYVAKFDFTGKDPEDLPFKKGDVLELISKDEKEWWTCRNSHGDVGQIPVPYVTKFDPNNPPIPSQRPISEPPGYIDPQKPSIKDITLPARALVIQQRIPNLYDKTQLKLEKGDIVLVTKMNSNGQWEGEINGRKGVFPFTHVRFTDNENNKSMEALFKNSEGPVFYEIVKWLDSDVDHLRLSGALAVGNFARNDDHCRKLVEEGVLDKLLSVLKNSDEEQITLRHAILSALRNLAIPVSNKQLLVQCGVLEAVMILTSSNVMAVVFKLLGVLRMLVDGQGNF
;
A
#
# COMPACT_ATOMS: atom_id res chain seq x y z
N MET A 1 -16.66 16.06 -38.99
CA MET A 1 -15.27 16.40 -38.65
C MET A 1 -14.37 15.32 -39.24
N ALA A 2 -13.13 15.63 -39.63
CA ALA A 2 -12.23 14.60 -40.13
C ALA A 2 -11.80 13.68 -38.97
N ALA A 3 -11.65 12.38 -39.25
CA ALA A 3 -11.16 11.43 -38.27
C ALA A 3 -9.67 11.68 -37.96
N ASP A 4 -9.35 11.89 -36.70
CA ASP A 4 -8.03 12.29 -36.20
C ASP A 4 -7.48 11.23 -35.25
N PHE A 5 -7.15 10.06 -35.80
CA PHE A 5 -6.51 8.98 -35.05
C PHE A 5 -5.79 7.98 -35.96
N ASP A 6 -4.77 7.32 -35.40
CA ASP A 6 -4.05 6.22 -36.04
C ASP A 6 -4.67 4.85 -35.66
N PRO A 7 -5.24 4.09 -36.60
CA PRO A 7 -5.77 2.76 -36.34
C PRO A 7 -4.70 1.74 -35.94
N GLU A 8 -3.43 1.96 -36.30
CA GLU A 8 -2.33 1.04 -35.99
C GLU A 8 -1.83 1.21 -34.54
N ASP A 9 -2.06 2.37 -33.92
CA ASP A 9 -1.74 2.60 -32.52
C ASP A 9 -2.77 1.91 -31.62
N LYS A 10 -2.60 0.59 -31.43
CA LYS A 10 -3.46 -0.24 -30.59
C LYS A 10 -3.67 0.36 -29.20
N TYR A 11 -2.64 0.97 -28.60
CA TYR A 11 -2.74 1.52 -27.25
C TYR A 11 -3.68 2.73 -27.18
N SER A 12 -3.87 3.47 -28.28
CA SER A 12 -4.79 4.60 -28.31
C SER A 12 -6.27 4.20 -28.18
N TRP A 13 -6.67 3.08 -28.79
CA TRP A 13 -8.09 2.72 -28.92
C TRP A 13 -8.49 1.41 -28.20
N TYR A 14 -7.54 0.53 -27.85
CA TYR A 14 -7.81 -0.76 -27.22
C TYR A 14 -7.76 -0.71 -25.70
N PHE A 15 -8.91 -0.71 -25.03
CA PHE A 15 -9.04 -0.59 -23.58
C PHE A 15 -9.00 -1.93 -22.83
N GLY A 16 -8.80 -3.05 -23.54
CA GLY A 16 -8.64 -4.37 -22.92
C GLY A 16 -9.90 -4.85 -22.19
N PRO A 17 -9.76 -5.55 -21.05
CA PRO A 17 -10.89 -6.02 -20.25
C PRO A 17 -11.55 -4.83 -19.54
N LEU A 18 -12.63 -4.33 -20.13
CA LEU A 18 -13.43 -3.23 -19.60
C LEU A 18 -14.90 -3.67 -19.53
N ASN A 19 -15.59 -3.38 -18.44
CA ASN A 19 -17.02 -3.69 -18.32
C ASN A 19 -17.89 -2.58 -18.95
N ARG A 20 -19.21 -2.82 -19.01
CA ARG A 20 -20.15 -1.90 -19.66
C ARG A 20 -20.30 -0.60 -18.87
N GLU A 21 -20.30 -0.69 -17.55
CA GLU A 21 -20.41 0.44 -16.64
C GLU A 21 -19.21 1.38 -16.77
N GLU A 22 -17.98 0.85 -16.73
CA GLU A 22 -16.72 1.58 -16.91
C GLU A 22 -16.65 2.22 -18.31
N THR A 23 -17.13 1.52 -19.34
CA THR A 23 -17.24 2.09 -20.70
C THR A 23 -18.12 3.33 -20.72
N ASN A 24 -19.26 3.27 -20.01
CA ASN A 24 -20.18 4.39 -19.92
C ASN A 24 -19.57 5.57 -19.13
N GLU A 25 -18.85 5.30 -18.05
CA GLU A 25 -18.14 6.34 -17.30
C GLU A 25 -17.12 7.11 -18.16
N ILE A 26 -16.50 6.45 -19.14
CA ILE A 26 -15.54 7.06 -20.06
C ILE A 26 -16.24 7.84 -21.18
N LEU A 27 -17.30 7.27 -21.79
CA LEU A 27 -17.92 7.85 -23.00
C LEU A 27 -19.08 8.82 -22.71
N ILE A 28 -19.77 8.72 -21.57
CA ILE A 28 -20.87 9.64 -21.23
C ILE A 28 -20.40 11.11 -21.18
N PRO A 29 -19.26 11.44 -20.52
CA PRO A 29 -18.79 12.82 -20.41
C PRO A 29 -18.35 13.46 -21.74
N GLU A 30 -18.08 12.65 -22.76
CA GLU A 30 -17.68 13.12 -24.08
C GLU A 30 -18.84 13.86 -24.76
N LYS A 31 -18.55 15.09 -25.21
CA LYS A 31 -19.54 16.00 -25.82
C LYS A 31 -19.73 15.77 -27.31
N GLU A 32 -18.70 15.26 -27.98
CA GLU A 32 -18.69 15.08 -29.43
C GLU A 32 -19.09 13.65 -29.79
N PRO A 33 -20.07 13.45 -30.70
CA PRO A 33 -20.32 12.15 -31.30
C PRO A 33 -19.08 11.63 -32.04
N GLY A 34 -18.96 10.32 -32.18
CA GLY A 34 -17.84 9.68 -32.88
C GLY A 34 -16.60 9.44 -32.02
N VAL A 35 -16.65 9.77 -30.72
CA VAL A 35 -15.65 9.31 -29.75
C VAL A 35 -15.88 7.82 -29.45
N PHE A 36 -14.83 7.01 -29.51
CA PHE A 36 -14.97 5.56 -29.40
C PHE A 36 -13.87 4.86 -28.59
N LEU A 37 -14.12 3.62 -28.20
CA LEU A 37 -13.11 2.71 -27.67
C LEU A 37 -13.43 1.27 -28.07
N VAL A 38 -12.42 0.39 -28.12
CA VAL A 38 -12.60 -1.05 -28.32
C VAL A 38 -12.20 -1.76 -27.04
N ARG A 39 -13.05 -2.69 -26.58
CA ARG A 39 -12.80 -3.52 -25.40
C ARG A 39 -13.01 -5.00 -25.70
N GLU A 40 -12.58 -5.86 -24.80
CA GLU A 40 -12.88 -7.30 -24.86
C GLU A 40 -14.37 -7.57 -24.59
N SER A 41 -14.90 -8.59 -25.27
CA SER A 41 -16.25 -9.08 -25.02
C SER A 41 -16.29 -9.91 -23.72
N GLN A 42 -17.22 -9.56 -22.83
CA GLN A 42 -17.43 -10.30 -21.57
C GLN A 42 -18.30 -11.55 -21.77
N SER A 43 -19.11 -11.58 -22.83
CA SER A 43 -20.02 -12.69 -23.11
C SER A 43 -19.37 -13.78 -23.96
N ILE A 44 -18.45 -13.42 -24.85
CA ILE A 44 -17.80 -14.35 -25.79
C ILE A 44 -16.29 -14.13 -25.71
N ARG A 45 -15.56 -15.14 -25.23
CA ARG A 45 -14.10 -15.06 -25.14
C ARG A 45 -13.48 -14.94 -26.53
N GLY A 46 -12.60 -13.95 -26.70
CA GLY A 46 -11.86 -13.71 -27.94
C GLY A 46 -12.56 -12.76 -28.92
N ASP A 47 -13.82 -12.41 -28.68
CA ASP A 47 -14.53 -11.36 -29.40
C ASP A 47 -14.25 -9.98 -28.78
N PHE A 48 -14.52 -8.94 -29.56
CA PHE A 48 -14.34 -7.55 -29.14
C PHE A 48 -15.66 -6.79 -29.23
N VAL A 49 -15.70 -5.61 -28.60
CA VAL A 49 -16.85 -4.71 -28.68
C VAL A 49 -16.34 -3.31 -28.98
N LEU A 50 -16.75 -2.75 -30.12
CA LEU A 50 -16.57 -1.35 -30.46
C LEU A 50 -17.67 -0.54 -29.78
N CYS A 51 -17.27 0.35 -28.88
CA CYS A 51 -18.18 1.21 -28.12
C CYS A 51 -18.06 2.64 -28.65
N VAL A 52 -19.17 3.24 -29.07
CA VAL A 52 -19.17 4.55 -29.73
C VAL A 52 -20.16 5.48 -29.06
N LYS A 53 -19.72 6.71 -28.80
CA LYS A 53 -20.59 7.83 -28.43
C LYS A 53 -21.35 8.28 -29.67
N GLU A 54 -22.62 7.92 -29.74
CA GLU A 54 -23.58 8.42 -30.73
C GLU A 54 -24.25 9.70 -30.18
N GLU A 55 -25.09 10.37 -30.98
CA GLU A 55 -25.70 11.66 -30.58
C GLU A 55 -26.43 11.61 -29.23
N ASN A 56 -27.22 10.56 -28.99
CA ASN A 56 -28.10 10.46 -27.81
C ASN A 56 -27.85 9.22 -26.95
N LYS A 57 -26.88 8.38 -27.30
CA LYS A 57 -26.64 7.10 -26.63
C LYS A 57 -25.21 6.64 -26.81
N ILE A 58 -24.85 5.58 -26.08
CA ILE A 58 -23.63 4.82 -26.34
C ILE A 58 -24.04 3.52 -27.03
N SER A 59 -23.54 3.31 -28.24
CA SER A 59 -23.76 2.10 -29.01
C SER A 59 -22.61 1.12 -28.78
N HIS A 60 -22.95 -0.17 -28.68
CA HIS A 60 -22.00 -1.26 -28.51
C HIS A 60 -22.14 -2.22 -29.69
N TYR A 61 -21.14 -2.24 -30.58
CA TYR A 61 -21.11 -3.08 -31.76
C TYR A 61 -20.20 -4.28 -31.48
N ILE A 62 -20.76 -5.48 -31.60
CA ILE A 62 -20.01 -6.72 -31.41
C ILE A 62 -19.11 -6.93 -32.63
N ILE A 63 -17.83 -7.19 -32.36
CA ILE A 63 -16.84 -7.59 -33.36
C ILE A 63 -16.53 -9.07 -33.10
N ASN A 64 -17.02 -9.95 -33.98
CA ASN A 64 -16.74 -11.37 -33.91
C ASN A 64 -15.37 -11.69 -34.52
N LYS A 65 -14.56 -12.48 -33.81
CA LYS A 65 -13.33 -13.05 -34.34
C LYS A 65 -13.64 -14.38 -35.03
N ILE A 66 -13.58 -14.39 -36.36
CA ILE A 66 -13.85 -15.56 -37.18
C ILE A 66 -12.51 -16.16 -37.61
N THR A 67 -12.28 -17.42 -37.28
CA THR A 67 -11.07 -18.14 -37.71
C THR A 67 -11.49 -19.23 -38.70
N ASN A 68 -11.02 -19.11 -39.94
CA ASN A 68 -11.34 -20.08 -40.99
C ASN A 68 -10.54 -21.38 -40.78
N PRO A 69 -10.95 -22.51 -41.39
CA PRO A 69 -10.22 -23.78 -41.30
C PRO A 69 -8.75 -23.70 -41.76
N ALA A 70 -8.42 -22.71 -42.59
CA ALA A 70 -7.05 -22.42 -43.02
C ALA A 70 -6.22 -21.61 -41.99
N GLY A 71 -6.74 -21.35 -40.79
CA GLY A 71 -6.08 -20.58 -39.72
C GLY A 71 -6.13 -19.05 -39.91
N ILE A 72 -6.69 -18.56 -41.02
CA ILE A 72 -6.83 -17.13 -41.29
C ILE A 72 -7.90 -16.55 -40.36
N THR A 73 -7.51 -15.57 -39.55
CA THR A 73 -8.41 -14.80 -38.69
C THR A 73 -8.97 -13.60 -39.46
N ARG A 74 -10.27 -13.35 -39.31
CA ARG A 74 -10.99 -12.17 -39.79
C ARG A 74 -11.89 -11.62 -38.68
N PHE A 75 -12.28 -10.36 -38.83
CA PHE A 75 -13.11 -9.65 -37.86
C PHE A 75 -14.39 -9.19 -38.52
N ARG A 76 -15.54 -9.56 -37.95
CA ARG A 76 -16.86 -9.21 -38.49
C ARG A 76 -17.62 -8.30 -37.53
N ILE A 77 -18.20 -7.22 -38.07
CA ILE A 77 -19.06 -6.28 -37.34
C ILE A 77 -20.33 -6.05 -38.17
N GLY A 78 -21.49 -6.41 -37.59
CA GLY A 78 -22.73 -6.51 -38.38
C GLY A 78 -22.54 -7.44 -39.58
N ASP A 79 -22.79 -6.92 -40.77
CA ASP A 79 -22.67 -7.66 -42.05
C ASP A 79 -21.32 -7.41 -42.77
N GLN A 80 -20.40 -6.65 -42.18
CA GLN A 80 -19.11 -6.30 -42.78
C GLN A 80 -17.98 -7.16 -42.20
N GLU A 81 -17.04 -7.57 -43.06
CA GLU A 81 -15.85 -8.35 -42.67
C GLU A 81 -14.55 -7.64 -43.03
N PHE A 82 -13.57 -7.76 -42.14
CA PHE A 82 -12.27 -7.11 -42.23
C PHE A 82 -11.14 -8.10 -41.94
N SER A 83 -9.94 -7.84 -42.47
CA SER A 83 -8.74 -8.64 -42.19
C SER A 83 -8.28 -8.50 -40.74
N ASP A 84 -8.42 -7.30 -40.19
CA ASP A 84 -7.91 -6.90 -38.88
C ASP A 84 -8.73 -5.71 -38.34
N ILE A 85 -8.57 -5.43 -37.05
CA ILE A 85 -9.29 -4.34 -36.38
C ILE A 85 -8.85 -2.96 -36.92
N PRO A 86 -7.56 -2.65 -37.18
CA PRO A 86 -7.16 -1.39 -37.78
C PRO A 86 -7.88 -1.07 -39.10
N SER A 87 -8.01 -2.05 -40.00
CA SER A 87 -8.75 -1.92 -41.26
C SER A 87 -10.24 -1.63 -41.05
N LEU A 88 -10.86 -2.29 -40.07
CA LEU A 88 -12.23 -2.01 -39.63
C LEU A 88 -12.38 -0.57 -39.14
N LEU A 89 -11.50 -0.13 -38.23
CA LEU A 89 -11.54 1.23 -37.70
C LEU A 89 -11.30 2.27 -38.78
N ASN A 90 -10.38 2.00 -39.71
CA ASN A 90 -10.09 2.88 -40.84
C ASN A 90 -11.29 3.01 -41.78
N PHE A 91 -12.01 1.92 -42.04
CA PHE A 91 -13.24 1.96 -42.83
C PHE A 91 -14.31 2.85 -42.18
N TYR A 92 -14.54 2.69 -40.87
CA TYR A 92 -15.54 3.50 -40.15
C TYR A 92 -15.11 4.93 -39.84
N LYS A 93 -13.93 5.39 -40.29
CA LYS A 93 -13.61 6.83 -40.32
C LYS A 93 -14.53 7.61 -41.27
N THR A 94 -14.91 6.99 -42.38
CA THR A 94 -15.73 7.61 -43.43
C THR A 94 -17.11 6.97 -43.59
N HIS A 95 -17.38 5.87 -42.86
CA HIS A 95 -18.66 5.17 -42.89
C HIS A 95 -19.38 5.34 -41.56
N TYR A 96 -20.69 5.54 -41.63
CA TYR A 96 -21.54 5.70 -40.46
C TYR A 96 -21.82 4.34 -39.82
N LEU A 97 -21.85 4.30 -38.49
CA LEU A 97 -22.26 3.13 -37.72
C LEU A 97 -23.76 3.17 -37.43
N ASP A 98 -24.20 4.19 -36.69
CA ASP A 98 -25.62 4.51 -36.50
C ASP A 98 -25.88 5.98 -36.90
N THR A 99 -25.41 6.94 -36.11
CA THR A 99 -25.59 8.37 -36.36
C THR A 99 -24.31 9.10 -36.71
N THR A 100 -23.14 8.49 -36.44
CA THR A 100 -21.82 9.10 -36.70
C THR A 100 -20.81 8.10 -37.29
N SER A 101 -19.78 8.63 -37.94
CA SER A 101 -18.53 7.92 -38.20
C SER A 101 -17.57 8.03 -36.99
N LEU A 102 -16.50 7.23 -36.99
CA LEU A 102 -15.45 7.29 -35.97
C LEU A 102 -14.57 8.53 -36.17
N ILE A 103 -14.46 9.35 -35.12
CA ILE A 103 -13.71 10.61 -35.16
C ILE A 103 -12.40 10.49 -34.39
N LYS A 104 -12.42 9.98 -33.16
CA LYS A 104 -11.23 9.82 -32.32
C LYS A 104 -11.43 8.81 -31.18
N PRO A 105 -10.37 8.16 -30.69
CA PRO A 105 -10.43 7.33 -29.49
C PRO A 105 -10.78 8.15 -28.25
N ALA A 106 -11.41 7.49 -27.28
CA ALA A 106 -11.68 8.03 -25.97
C ALA A 106 -10.38 8.30 -25.22
N LYS A 107 -10.38 9.36 -24.39
CA LYS A 107 -9.18 9.73 -23.63
C LYS A 107 -8.94 8.73 -22.51
N ARG A 108 -7.68 8.35 -22.33
CA ARG A 108 -7.25 7.56 -21.18
C ARG A 108 -6.96 8.44 -19.98
N ALA A 109 -7.07 7.83 -18.81
CA ALA A 109 -6.59 8.45 -17.58
C ALA A 109 -5.08 8.66 -17.67
N LYS A 110 -4.64 9.88 -17.35
CA LYS A 110 -3.22 10.22 -17.25
C LYS A 110 -2.81 10.33 -15.80
N TYR A 111 -1.54 10.07 -15.56
CA TYR A 111 -0.92 10.10 -14.25
C TYR A 111 0.41 10.83 -14.34
N VAL A 112 0.84 11.45 -13.24
CA VAL A 112 2.12 12.15 -13.13
C VAL A 112 3.03 11.39 -12.19
N ALA A 113 4.26 11.17 -12.62
CA ALA A 113 5.31 10.60 -11.79
C ALA A 113 5.67 11.54 -10.63
N LYS A 114 5.57 11.03 -9.40
CA LYS A 114 5.97 11.72 -8.16
C LYS A 114 7.45 11.52 -7.85
N PHE A 115 8.05 10.45 -8.36
CA PHE A 115 9.43 10.05 -8.12
C PHE A 115 10.06 9.52 -9.41
N ASP A 116 11.37 9.45 -9.44
CA ASP A 116 12.11 8.74 -10.49
C ASP A 116 11.96 7.23 -10.32
N PHE A 117 11.86 6.51 -11.42
CA PHE A 117 11.88 5.06 -11.48
C PHE A 117 12.81 4.64 -12.62
N THR A 118 13.88 3.92 -12.29
CA THR A 118 14.87 3.50 -13.31
C THR A 118 14.52 2.17 -13.97
N GLY A 119 13.55 1.43 -13.43
CA GLY A 119 13.32 0.03 -13.82
C GLY A 119 14.48 -0.88 -13.39
N LYS A 120 14.18 -2.17 -13.25
CA LYS A 120 15.15 -3.26 -13.04
C LYS A 120 14.85 -4.42 -13.97
N ASP A 121 13.58 -4.64 -14.29
CA ASP A 121 13.13 -5.71 -15.15
C ASP A 121 12.88 -5.20 -16.57
N PRO A 122 13.00 -6.03 -17.62
CA PRO A 122 12.78 -5.62 -19.01
C PRO A 122 11.35 -5.14 -19.30
N GLU A 123 10.40 -5.52 -18.45
CA GLU A 123 8.98 -5.14 -18.55
C GLU A 123 8.68 -3.81 -17.85
N ASP A 124 9.63 -3.27 -17.08
CA ASP A 124 9.49 -1.99 -16.40
C ASP A 124 9.52 -0.84 -17.42
N LEU A 125 8.72 0.18 -17.17
CA LEU A 125 8.79 1.45 -17.88
C LEU A 125 9.53 2.47 -17.02
N PRO A 126 10.79 2.82 -17.31
CA PRO A 126 11.50 3.87 -16.58
C PRO A 126 10.87 5.24 -16.82
N PHE A 127 10.83 6.08 -15.79
CA PHE A 127 10.32 7.45 -15.87
C PHE A 127 11.01 8.36 -14.85
N LYS A 128 10.95 9.66 -15.12
CA LYS A 128 11.41 10.73 -14.23
C LYS A 128 10.27 11.40 -13.52
N LYS A 129 10.55 11.93 -12.33
CA LYS A 129 9.59 12.76 -11.60
C LYS A 129 9.10 13.90 -12.50
N GLY A 130 7.78 14.03 -12.60
CA GLY A 130 7.09 15.00 -13.43
C GLY A 130 6.61 14.44 -14.77
N ASP A 131 7.06 13.25 -15.17
CA ASP A 131 6.62 12.62 -16.42
C ASP A 131 5.12 12.33 -16.38
N VAL A 132 4.44 12.60 -17.49
CA VAL A 132 3.03 12.25 -17.68
C VAL A 132 2.96 10.89 -18.35
N LEU A 133 2.28 9.96 -17.69
CA LEU A 133 2.12 8.58 -18.06
C LEU A 133 0.66 8.29 -18.33
N GLU A 134 0.35 7.69 -19.47
CA GLU A 134 -1.00 7.33 -19.87
C GLU A 134 -1.32 5.91 -19.41
N LEU A 135 -2.42 5.72 -18.68
CA LEU A 135 -2.81 4.41 -18.15
C LEU A 135 -3.33 3.50 -19.26
N ILE A 136 -2.64 2.39 -19.48
CA ILE A 136 -3.03 1.36 -20.45
C ILE A 136 -3.90 0.30 -19.79
N SER A 137 -3.46 -0.26 -18.66
CA SER A 137 -4.13 -1.35 -17.95
C SER A 137 -3.89 -1.29 -16.45
N LYS A 138 -4.83 -1.83 -15.68
CA LYS A 138 -4.70 -2.13 -14.24
C LYS A 138 -4.67 -3.64 -14.03
N ASP A 139 -3.74 -4.28 -14.73
CA ASP A 139 -3.51 -5.71 -14.71
C ASP A 139 -3.19 -6.23 -13.30
N GLU A 140 -2.49 -5.42 -12.49
CA GLU A 140 -2.20 -5.74 -11.09
C GLU A 140 -2.61 -4.62 -10.12
N LYS A 141 -2.64 -4.97 -8.83
CA LYS A 141 -3.02 -4.02 -7.76
C LYS A 141 -1.94 -2.97 -7.49
N GLU A 142 -0.67 -3.38 -7.60
CA GLU A 142 0.48 -2.55 -7.21
C GLU A 142 1.36 -2.14 -8.39
N TRP A 143 1.13 -2.74 -9.56
CA TRP A 143 1.80 -2.44 -10.81
C TRP A 143 0.78 -2.22 -11.92
N TRP A 144 0.91 -1.12 -12.63
CA TRP A 144 0.04 -0.78 -13.75
C TRP A 144 0.85 -0.69 -15.02
N THR A 145 0.30 -1.18 -16.13
CA THR A 145 0.88 -0.93 -17.45
C THR A 145 0.53 0.50 -17.89
N CYS A 146 1.55 1.31 -18.17
CA CYS A 146 1.40 2.67 -18.66
C CYS A 146 2.23 2.90 -19.93
N ARG A 147 1.94 4.01 -20.62
CA ARG A 147 2.70 4.50 -21.77
C ARG A 147 3.30 5.87 -21.48
N ASN A 148 4.58 6.07 -21.79
CA ASN A 148 5.24 7.37 -21.64
C ASN A 148 5.00 8.27 -22.88
N SER A 149 5.51 9.51 -22.84
CA SER A 149 5.39 10.44 -23.98
C SER A 149 6.22 10.05 -25.21
N HIS A 150 7.21 9.18 -25.06
CA HIS A 150 8.01 8.63 -26.16
C HIS A 150 7.31 7.47 -26.87
N GLY A 151 6.20 6.99 -26.30
CA GLY A 151 5.40 5.90 -26.82
C GLY A 151 5.77 4.52 -26.26
N ASP A 152 6.78 4.44 -25.39
CA ASP A 152 7.19 3.19 -24.72
C ASP A 152 6.13 2.75 -23.73
N VAL A 153 5.88 1.44 -23.68
CA VAL A 153 4.89 0.81 -22.81
C VAL A 153 5.58 -0.17 -21.89
N GLY A 154 5.22 -0.13 -20.61
CA GLY A 154 5.70 -1.07 -19.62
C GLY A 154 5.03 -0.86 -18.27
N GLN A 155 5.43 -1.66 -17.29
CA GLN A 155 4.87 -1.64 -15.95
C GLN A 155 5.48 -0.53 -15.10
N ILE A 156 4.63 0.08 -14.30
CA ILE A 156 5.01 1.12 -13.35
C ILE A 156 4.45 0.80 -11.96
N PRO A 157 5.16 1.15 -10.88
CA PRO A 157 4.65 0.98 -9.53
C PRO A 157 3.60 2.05 -9.22
N VAL A 158 2.39 1.63 -8.83
CA VAL A 158 1.26 2.52 -8.49
C VAL A 158 1.60 3.59 -7.45
N PRO A 159 2.37 3.30 -6.39
CA PRO A 159 2.72 4.31 -5.39
C PRO A 159 3.54 5.49 -5.95
N TYR A 160 4.16 5.34 -7.12
CA TYR A 160 5.05 6.34 -7.71
C TYR A 160 4.32 7.38 -8.54
N VAL A 161 3.02 7.20 -8.78
CA VAL A 161 2.25 8.10 -9.63
C VAL A 161 1.03 8.69 -8.92
N THR A 162 0.50 9.79 -9.44
CA THR A 162 -0.76 10.41 -9.00
C THR A 162 -1.62 10.76 -10.20
N LYS A 163 -2.95 10.77 -10.06
CA LYS A 163 -3.86 11.10 -11.16
C LYS A 163 -3.56 12.52 -11.66
N PHE A 164 -3.42 12.68 -12.97
CA PHE A 164 -3.22 13.98 -13.61
C PHE A 164 -4.52 14.78 -13.55
N ASP A 165 -4.46 15.97 -12.96
CA ASP A 165 -5.56 16.93 -12.95
C ASP A 165 -5.26 18.06 -13.95
N PRO A 166 -6.02 18.17 -15.06
CA PRO A 166 -5.81 19.21 -16.06
C PRO A 166 -6.09 20.63 -15.54
N ASN A 167 -6.82 20.79 -14.43
CA ASN A 167 -7.07 22.09 -13.80
C ASN A 167 -5.95 22.51 -12.83
N ASN A 168 -5.02 21.60 -12.51
CA ASN A 168 -3.85 21.86 -11.67
C ASN A 168 -2.60 21.20 -12.28
N PRO A 169 -2.11 21.72 -13.42
CA PRO A 169 -0.95 21.14 -14.11
C PRO A 169 0.31 21.20 -13.22
N PRO A 170 1.16 20.15 -13.20
CA PRO A 170 2.43 20.20 -12.49
C PRO A 170 3.32 21.26 -13.15
N ILE A 171 3.62 22.35 -12.42
CA ILE A 171 4.55 23.38 -12.88
C ILE A 171 5.96 22.76 -12.96
N PRO A 172 6.71 22.93 -14.06
CA PRO A 172 8.12 22.57 -14.10
C PRO A 172 8.90 23.62 -13.31
N SER A 173 9.28 23.32 -12.06
CA SER A 173 10.11 24.22 -11.25
C SER A 173 11.35 23.54 -10.69
N GLN A 174 12.48 23.88 -11.31
CA GLN A 174 13.76 24.02 -10.63
C GLN A 174 13.59 25.01 -9.45
N ARG A 175 13.36 24.50 -8.24
CA ARG A 175 13.83 25.03 -6.93
C ARG A 175 13.05 24.35 -5.79
N PRO A 176 13.63 24.30 -4.58
CA PRO A 176 13.11 23.49 -3.48
C PRO A 176 11.82 24.08 -2.93
N ILE A 177 10.80 23.22 -2.87
CA ILE A 177 9.78 23.15 -1.83
C ILE A 177 9.16 24.48 -1.36
N SER A 178 7.94 24.71 -1.81
CA SER A 178 6.87 25.39 -1.06
C SER A 178 5.53 24.99 -1.68
N GLU A 179 4.63 24.41 -0.89
CA GLU A 179 3.26 24.01 -1.30
C GLU A 179 2.36 25.24 -1.53
N PRO A 180 1.39 25.20 -2.46
CA PRO A 180 0.23 26.09 -2.45
C PRO A 180 -1.09 25.36 -2.09
N PRO A 181 -2.15 26.12 -1.74
CA PRO A 181 -3.03 25.80 -0.62
C PRO A 181 -4.31 25.06 -1.02
N GLY A 182 -4.73 24.11 -0.18
CA GLY A 182 -6.04 23.48 -0.29
C GLY A 182 -6.09 22.15 0.47
N TYR A 183 -6.60 22.21 1.71
CA TYR A 183 -6.64 21.16 2.74
C TYR A 183 -5.34 20.94 3.54
N ILE A 184 -5.19 21.77 4.58
CA ILE A 184 -4.35 21.49 5.74
C ILE A 184 -5.08 20.41 6.56
N ASP A 185 -4.61 19.16 6.48
CA ASP A 185 -4.84 18.17 7.52
C ASP A 185 -3.77 18.40 8.61
N PRO A 186 -4.12 18.90 9.81
CA PRO A 186 -3.14 19.37 10.79
C PRO A 186 -2.25 18.27 11.40
N GLN A 187 -2.44 16.99 11.06
CA GLN A 187 -1.84 15.87 11.78
C GLN A 187 -0.79 15.04 11.01
N LYS A 188 -0.42 15.39 9.77
CA LYS A 188 0.60 14.65 9.00
C LYS A 188 1.94 15.40 8.94
N PRO A 189 3.04 14.85 9.47
CA PRO A 189 4.36 15.45 9.30
C PRO A 189 4.81 15.32 7.84
N SER A 190 5.26 16.43 7.27
CA SER A 190 5.95 16.42 5.98
C SER A 190 7.25 15.64 6.13
N ILE A 191 7.64 14.84 5.12
CA ILE A 191 8.90 14.07 5.12
C ILE A 191 10.14 14.99 5.36
N LYS A 192 9.98 16.30 5.14
CA LYS A 192 11.01 17.33 5.30
C LYS A 192 11.27 17.73 6.75
N ASP A 193 10.35 17.42 7.66
CA ASP A 193 10.47 17.73 9.09
C ASP A 193 11.04 16.56 9.89
N ILE A 194 11.47 15.50 9.20
CA ILE A 194 11.92 14.26 9.81
C ILE A 194 13.43 14.32 10.04
N THR A 195 13.80 14.48 11.31
CA THR A 195 15.19 14.40 11.74
C THR A 195 15.58 12.92 11.84
N LEU A 196 16.58 12.48 11.08
CA LEU A 196 17.09 11.10 11.15
C LEU A 196 18.11 10.96 12.30
N PRO A 197 18.19 9.79 12.96
CA PRO A 197 17.41 8.58 12.69
C PRO A 197 15.96 8.69 13.21
N ALA A 198 14.99 8.18 12.45
CA ALA A 198 13.57 8.27 12.79
C ALA A 198 12.86 6.93 12.66
N ARG A 199 11.90 6.66 13.55
CA ARG A 199 11.14 5.39 13.56
C ARG A 199 10.02 5.44 12.52
N ALA A 200 9.89 4.37 11.74
CA ALA A 200 8.80 4.19 10.79
C ALA A 200 8.14 2.81 10.99
N LEU A 201 6.81 2.79 10.95
CA LEU A 201 6.02 1.57 10.97
C LEU A 201 6.09 0.89 9.61
N VAL A 202 6.46 -0.37 9.57
CA VAL A 202 6.37 -1.22 8.38
C VAL A 202 4.89 -1.50 8.10
N ILE A 203 4.40 -0.92 7.01
CA ILE A 203 3.00 -1.09 6.56
C ILE A 203 2.85 -2.20 5.51
N GLN A 204 3.96 -2.64 4.91
CA GLN A 204 4.00 -3.69 3.89
C GLN A 204 5.15 -4.66 4.16
N GLN A 205 4.85 -5.96 4.13
CA GLN A 205 5.83 -7.03 4.34
C GLN A 205 6.73 -7.17 3.11
N ARG A 206 8.02 -7.44 3.33
CA ARG A 206 9.01 -7.70 2.28
C ARG A 206 9.97 -8.80 2.72
N ILE A 207 10.11 -9.83 1.89
CA ILE A 207 11.12 -10.87 2.07
C ILE A 207 12.28 -10.56 1.09
N PRO A 208 13.50 -10.31 1.57
CA PRO A 208 14.67 -10.12 0.72
C PRO A 208 14.93 -11.35 -0.13
N ASN A 209 15.53 -11.16 -1.30
CA ASN A 209 16.02 -12.27 -2.11
C ASN A 209 17.16 -13.00 -1.36
N LEU A 210 17.23 -14.34 -1.44
CA LEU A 210 18.14 -15.17 -0.65
C LEU A 210 19.63 -14.81 -0.83
N TYR A 211 19.98 -14.23 -1.98
CA TYR A 211 21.35 -13.89 -2.36
C TYR A 211 21.72 -12.43 -2.04
N ASP A 212 20.76 -11.57 -1.67
CA ASP A 212 21.01 -10.15 -1.42
C ASP A 212 21.09 -9.87 0.09
N LYS A 213 22.31 -9.87 0.62
CA LYS A 213 22.61 -9.58 2.03
C LYS A 213 22.46 -8.10 2.40
N THR A 214 22.26 -7.21 1.43
CA THR A 214 22.15 -5.77 1.67
C THR A 214 20.72 -5.34 2.00
N GLN A 215 19.72 -6.16 1.66
CA GLN A 215 18.32 -5.82 1.83
C GLN A 215 17.78 -6.20 3.21
N LEU A 216 17.02 -5.28 3.81
CA LEU A 216 16.38 -5.50 5.08
C LEU A 216 15.07 -6.27 4.91
N LYS A 217 14.88 -7.33 5.70
CA LYS A 217 13.60 -8.05 5.79
C LYS A 217 12.62 -7.19 6.58
N LEU A 218 11.41 -7.03 6.04
CA LEU A 218 10.35 -6.26 6.66
C LEU A 218 9.17 -7.18 6.96
N GLU A 219 8.68 -7.24 8.20
CA GLU A 219 7.37 -7.83 8.49
C GLU A 219 6.36 -6.73 8.77
N LYS A 220 5.15 -6.87 8.21
CA LYS A 220 4.09 -5.87 8.40
C LYS A 220 3.77 -5.73 9.88
N GLY A 221 3.87 -4.51 10.39
CA GLY A 221 3.70 -4.18 11.81
C GLY A 221 5.01 -4.00 12.58
N ASP A 222 6.16 -4.30 11.99
CA ASP A 222 7.47 -4.02 12.59
C ASP A 222 7.74 -2.51 12.63
N ILE A 223 8.66 -2.10 13.50
CA ILE A 223 9.18 -0.73 13.52
C ILE A 223 10.61 -0.77 13.00
N VAL A 224 10.89 -0.02 11.95
CA VAL A 224 12.24 0.18 11.43
C VAL A 224 12.79 1.53 11.88
N LEU A 225 14.04 1.56 12.32
CA LEU A 225 14.78 2.80 12.54
C LEU A 225 15.37 3.24 11.19
N VAL A 226 14.77 4.23 10.54
CA VAL A 226 15.29 4.82 9.31
C VAL A 226 16.52 5.65 9.67
N THR A 227 17.68 5.28 9.14
CA THR A 227 18.97 5.95 9.41
C THR A 227 19.37 6.87 8.26
N LYS A 228 18.95 6.57 7.03
CA LYS A 228 19.26 7.38 5.85
C LYS A 228 18.15 7.30 4.81
N MET A 229 17.72 8.46 4.31
CA MET A 229 16.72 8.57 3.25
C MET A 229 17.41 8.88 1.92
N ASN A 230 17.75 7.85 1.13
CA ASN A 230 18.35 8.08 -0.19
C ASN A 230 17.29 8.57 -1.19
N SER A 231 17.71 9.44 -2.12
CA SER A 231 16.86 10.02 -3.17
C SER A 231 16.40 9.02 -4.23
N ASN A 232 17.01 7.84 -4.29
CA ASN A 232 16.67 6.75 -5.22
C ASN A 232 15.50 5.86 -4.75
N GLY A 233 14.81 6.23 -3.66
CA GLY A 233 13.69 5.47 -3.12
C GLY A 233 14.06 4.22 -2.31
N GLN A 234 15.35 3.96 -2.07
CA GLN A 234 15.82 2.92 -1.16
C GLN A 234 16.36 3.56 0.12
N TRP A 235 15.61 3.47 1.20
CA TRP A 235 16.06 3.96 2.50
C TRP A 235 16.93 2.92 3.19
N GLU A 236 17.87 3.39 4.02
CA GLU A 236 18.65 2.54 4.91
C GLU A 236 18.05 2.62 6.30
N GLY A 237 18.09 1.50 7.00
CA GLY A 237 17.66 1.47 8.39
C GLY A 237 17.93 0.13 9.04
N GLU A 238 17.42 0.00 10.25
CA GLU A 238 17.74 -1.08 11.16
C GLU A 238 16.47 -1.67 11.78
N ILE A 239 16.36 -3.00 11.76
CA ILE A 239 15.35 -3.79 12.49
C ILE A 239 16.11 -4.86 13.28
N ASN A 240 15.88 -4.95 14.60
CA ASN A 240 16.44 -5.97 15.48
C ASN A 240 17.98 -6.14 15.35
N GLY A 241 18.72 -5.04 15.20
CA GLY A 241 20.19 -5.05 15.04
C GLY A 241 20.69 -5.38 13.62
N ARG A 242 19.80 -5.72 12.68
CA ARG A 242 20.17 -5.93 11.27
C ARG A 242 19.99 -4.63 10.51
N LYS A 243 21.06 -4.21 9.83
CA LYS A 243 21.05 -3.05 8.92
C LYS A 243 20.84 -3.50 7.49
N GLY A 244 20.11 -2.71 6.72
CA GLY A 244 19.94 -2.96 5.30
C GLY A 244 19.11 -1.90 4.61
N VAL A 245 19.00 -2.04 3.29
CA VAL A 245 18.18 -1.18 2.45
C VAL A 245 16.77 -1.73 2.26
N PHE A 246 15.79 -0.83 2.27
CA PHE A 246 14.41 -1.17 1.99
C PHE A 246 13.70 -0.02 1.26
N PRO A 247 12.62 -0.32 0.51
CA PRO A 247 11.91 0.71 -0.21
C PRO A 247 11.10 1.56 0.77
N PHE A 248 11.18 2.88 0.63
CA PHE A 248 10.44 3.80 1.50
C PHE A 248 8.92 3.56 1.49
N THR A 249 8.39 3.00 0.41
CA THR A 249 6.97 2.70 0.23
C THR A 249 6.43 1.68 1.23
N HIS A 250 7.30 0.85 1.79
CA HIS A 250 6.90 -0.21 2.71
C HIS A 250 6.73 0.28 4.14
N VAL A 251 7.07 1.54 4.40
CA VAL A 251 7.10 2.11 5.74
C VAL A 251 6.35 3.44 5.78
N ARG A 252 5.82 3.77 6.95
CA ARG A 252 5.19 5.06 7.23
C ARG A 252 5.84 5.62 8.49
N PHE A 253 6.39 6.82 8.42
CA PHE A 253 6.85 7.49 9.63
C PHE A 253 5.70 7.62 10.61
N THR A 254 5.94 7.20 11.85
CA THR A 254 4.96 7.35 12.90
C THR A 254 4.94 8.81 13.30
N ASP A 255 3.77 9.45 13.23
CA ASP A 255 3.63 10.89 13.49
C ASP A 255 4.27 11.26 14.84
N ASN A 256 5.17 12.23 14.80
CA ASN A 256 5.84 12.73 16.01
C ASN A 256 4.83 13.39 16.97
N GLU A 257 3.63 13.74 16.51
CA GLU A 257 2.51 14.28 17.32
C GLU A 257 1.90 13.22 18.26
N ASN A 258 1.74 11.97 17.80
CA ASN A 258 1.30 10.85 18.65
C ASN A 258 2.37 10.49 19.68
N ASN A 259 3.65 10.61 19.31
CA ASN A 259 4.74 10.46 20.25
C ASN A 259 4.77 11.60 21.26
N LYS A 260 4.61 12.89 20.89
CA LYS A 260 4.56 14.00 21.86
C LYS A 260 3.50 13.81 22.94
N SER A 261 2.28 13.38 22.56
CA SER A 261 1.22 13.11 23.55
C SER A 261 1.58 11.94 24.46
N MET A 262 2.09 10.84 23.89
CA MET A 262 2.52 9.67 24.67
C MET A 262 3.71 9.99 25.58
N GLU A 263 4.70 10.73 25.09
CA GLU A 263 5.86 11.24 25.83
C GLU A 263 5.43 12.21 26.94
N ALA A 264 4.43 13.07 26.70
CA ALA A 264 3.89 13.96 27.72
C ALA A 264 3.10 13.21 28.81
N LEU A 265 2.38 12.16 28.44
CA LEU A 265 1.60 11.32 29.37
C LEU A 265 2.50 10.36 30.17
N PHE A 266 3.55 9.85 29.55
CA PHE A 266 4.54 8.97 30.17
C PHE A 266 5.52 9.78 31.02
N LYS A 267 6.04 10.88 30.44
CA LYS A 267 6.98 11.83 31.03
C LYS A 267 8.13 11.13 31.76
N ASN A 268 8.81 10.22 31.06
CA ASN A 268 9.89 9.41 31.62
C ASN A 268 9.54 8.70 32.95
N SER A 269 8.35 8.09 33.01
CA SER A 269 7.77 7.49 34.22
C SER A 269 7.41 8.46 35.36
N GLU A 270 7.39 9.77 35.12
CA GLU A 270 6.96 10.80 36.09
C GLU A 270 5.59 11.41 35.75
N GLY A 271 4.92 10.89 34.72
CA GLY A 271 3.64 11.40 34.26
C GLY A 271 2.51 11.05 35.23
N PRO A 272 1.57 11.96 35.53
CA PRO A 272 0.43 11.67 36.41
C PRO A 272 -0.43 10.51 35.88
N VAL A 273 -0.52 10.38 34.55
CA VAL A 273 -1.24 9.28 33.90
C VAL A 273 -0.50 7.95 34.04
N PHE A 274 0.83 7.96 33.95
CA PHE A 274 1.63 6.77 34.22
C PHE A 274 1.39 6.23 35.63
N TYR A 275 1.42 7.09 36.66
CA TYR A 275 1.18 6.66 38.05
C TYR A 275 -0.20 6.02 38.26
N GLU A 276 -1.26 6.61 37.70
CA GLU A 276 -2.60 6.04 37.82
C GLU A 276 -2.73 4.70 37.07
N ILE A 277 -2.09 4.56 35.91
CA ILE A 277 -2.07 3.29 35.16
C ILE A 277 -1.38 2.18 35.95
N VAL A 278 -0.23 2.48 36.57
CA VAL A 278 0.49 1.51 37.41
C VAL A 278 -0.37 1.11 38.60
N LYS A 279 -1.06 2.07 39.23
CA LYS A 279 -2.00 1.81 40.34
C LYS A 279 -3.20 0.97 39.92
N TRP A 280 -3.71 1.14 38.69
CA TRP A 280 -4.81 0.32 38.17
C TRP A 280 -4.46 -1.15 38.02
N LEU A 281 -3.18 -1.48 37.79
CA LEU A 281 -2.73 -2.88 37.75
C LEU A 281 -2.83 -3.57 39.12
N ASP A 282 -2.70 -2.81 40.22
CA ASP A 282 -2.86 -3.33 41.59
C ASP A 282 -4.32 -3.29 42.08
N SER A 283 -5.26 -2.79 41.28
CA SER A 283 -6.66 -2.65 41.67
C SER A 283 -7.34 -4.01 41.76
N ASP A 284 -8.35 -4.15 42.62
CA ASP A 284 -9.23 -5.33 42.65
C ASP A 284 -10.31 -5.33 41.55
N VAL A 285 -10.40 -4.26 40.75
CA VAL A 285 -11.41 -4.11 39.71
C VAL A 285 -10.84 -4.55 38.36
N ASP A 286 -11.42 -5.61 37.78
CA ASP A 286 -10.95 -6.20 36.51
C ASP A 286 -10.91 -5.19 35.35
N HIS A 287 -11.90 -4.29 35.26
CA HIS A 287 -11.91 -3.25 34.24
C HIS A 287 -10.75 -2.26 34.37
N LEU A 288 -10.30 -1.97 35.61
CA LEU A 288 -9.14 -1.12 35.86
C LEU A 288 -7.85 -1.87 35.50
N ARG A 289 -7.71 -3.13 35.92
CA ARG A 289 -6.56 -3.97 35.54
C ARG A 289 -6.44 -4.09 34.01
N LEU A 290 -7.55 -4.31 33.32
CA LEU A 290 -7.61 -4.38 31.86
C LEU A 290 -7.19 -3.06 31.22
N SER A 291 -7.74 -1.94 31.69
CA SER A 291 -7.41 -0.61 31.18
C SER A 291 -5.93 -0.28 31.41
N GLY A 292 -5.40 -0.64 32.58
CA GLY A 292 -3.98 -0.52 32.92
C GLY A 292 -3.09 -1.35 31.98
N ALA A 293 -3.42 -2.63 31.77
CA ALA A 293 -2.65 -3.52 30.89
C ALA A 293 -2.64 -3.02 29.43
N LEU A 294 -3.78 -2.54 28.92
CA LEU A 294 -3.88 -1.95 27.59
C LEU A 294 -3.03 -0.67 27.47
N ALA A 295 -3.09 0.19 28.49
CA ALA A 295 -2.33 1.44 28.50
C ALA A 295 -0.81 1.19 28.58
N VAL A 296 -0.37 0.24 29.39
CA VAL A 296 1.04 -0.22 29.41
C VAL A 296 1.45 -0.77 28.04
N GLY A 297 0.61 -1.57 27.40
CA GLY A 297 0.86 -2.07 26.04
C GLY A 297 1.01 -0.96 24.99
N ASN A 298 0.34 0.18 25.19
CA ASN A 298 0.49 1.37 24.35
C ASN A 298 1.79 2.13 24.66
N PHE A 299 2.14 2.33 25.94
CA PHE A 299 3.43 2.95 26.30
C PHE A 299 4.60 2.13 25.80
N ALA A 300 4.50 0.80 25.85
CA ALA A 300 5.51 -0.15 25.38
C ALA A 300 5.68 -0.19 23.83
N ARG A 301 5.09 0.75 23.07
CA ARG A 301 5.37 0.88 21.63
C ARG A 301 6.67 1.64 21.33
N ASN A 302 7.30 2.22 22.35
CA ASN A 302 8.60 2.88 22.30
C ASN A 302 9.62 2.06 23.12
N ASP A 303 10.83 1.83 22.57
CA ASP A 303 11.88 1.05 23.23
C ASP A 303 12.38 1.70 24.52
N ASP A 304 12.45 3.04 24.58
CA ASP A 304 12.86 3.78 25.79
C ASP A 304 11.83 3.61 26.90
N HIS A 305 10.54 3.72 26.57
CA HIS A 305 9.46 3.43 27.50
C HIS A 305 9.49 1.97 27.95
N CYS A 306 9.74 1.01 27.04
CA CYS A 306 9.86 -0.40 27.40
C CYS A 306 10.97 -0.63 28.45
N ARG A 307 12.14 -0.01 28.27
CA ARG A 307 13.23 -0.09 29.26
C ARG A 307 12.77 0.47 30.60
N LYS A 308 12.22 1.68 30.59
CA LYS A 308 11.77 2.37 31.80
C LYS A 308 10.64 1.62 32.51
N LEU A 309 9.67 1.06 31.79
CA LEU A 309 8.59 0.24 32.35
C LEU A 309 9.11 -0.99 33.11
N VAL A 310 10.19 -1.60 32.62
CA VAL A 310 10.85 -2.71 33.32
C VAL A 310 11.60 -2.20 34.55
N GLU A 311 12.35 -1.09 34.43
CA GLU A 311 13.04 -0.46 35.57
C GLU A 311 12.09 -0.04 36.70
N GLU A 312 10.91 0.46 36.38
CA GLU A 312 9.89 0.87 37.36
C GLU A 312 9.07 -0.31 37.93
N GLY A 313 9.42 -1.57 37.61
CA GLY A 313 8.77 -2.75 38.16
C GLY A 313 7.36 -3.02 37.62
N VAL A 314 6.98 -2.42 36.48
CA VAL A 314 5.66 -2.67 35.85
C VAL A 314 5.55 -4.10 35.36
N LEU A 315 6.68 -4.72 34.98
CA LEU A 315 6.76 -6.12 34.59
C LEU A 315 6.21 -7.06 35.68
N ASP A 316 6.63 -6.87 36.93
CA ASP A 316 6.22 -7.71 38.05
C ASP A 316 4.71 -7.61 38.30
N LYS A 317 4.16 -6.41 38.15
CA LYS A 317 2.71 -6.17 38.26
C LYS A 317 1.93 -6.89 37.17
N LEU A 318 2.37 -6.79 35.91
CA LEU A 318 1.74 -7.51 34.80
C LEU A 318 1.77 -9.03 35.01
N LEU A 319 2.89 -9.58 35.50
CA LEU A 319 3.02 -11.00 35.79
C LEU A 319 2.14 -11.43 36.96
N SER A 320 2.04 -10.60 38.00
CA SER A 320 1.12 -10.81 39.13
C SER A 320 -0.33 -10.90 38.64
N VAL A 321 -0.78 -9.91 37.84
CA VAL A 321 -2.14 -9.90 37.29
C VAL A 321 -2.37 -11.12 36.39
N LEU A 322 -1.40 -11.51 35.55
CA LEU A 322 -1.53 -12.67 34.68
C LEU A 322 -1.71 -13.96 35.48
N LYS A 323 -0.88 -14.17 36.51
CA LYS A 323 -0.93 -15.34 37.38
C LYS A 323 -2.24 -15.44 38.17
N ASN A 324 -2.80 -14.30 38.57
CA ASN A 324 -4.04 -14.22 39.34
C ASN A 324 -5.30 -14.08 38.48
N SER A 325 -5.18 -14.10 37.15
CA SER A 325 -6.34 -13.97 36.25
C SER A 325 -7.06 -15.31 36.06
N ASP A 326 -8.39 -15.26 36.00
CA ASP A 326 -9.23 -16.44 35.74
C ASP A 326 -9.24 -16.84 34.26
N GLU A 327 -9.60 -18.09 33.95
CA GLU A 327 -9.64 -18.57 32.55
C GLU A 327 -10.63 -17.82 31.66
N GLU A 328 -11.70 -17.30 32.25
CA GLU A 328 -12.73 -16.53 31.55
C GLU A 328 -12.29 -15.10 31.22
N GLN A 329 -11.22 -14.59 31.87
CA GLN A 329 -10.70 -13.24 31.67
C GLN A 329 -9.81 -13.13 30.41
N ILE A 330 -10.32 -13.62 29.29
CA ILE A 330 -9.62 -13.74 28.01
C ILE A 330 -9.03 -12.39 27.56
N THR A 331 -9.83 -11.32 27.63
CA THR A 331 -9.43 -9.98 27.17
C THR A 331 -8.29 -9.41 28.02
N LEU A 332 -8.30 -9.64 29.34
CA LEU A 332 -7.25 -9.21 30.25
C LEU A 332 -5.94 -9.95 29.96
N ARG A 333 -6.00 -11.28 29.85
CA ARG A 333 -4.85 -12.12 29.49
C ARG A 333 -4.26 -11.70 28.15
N HIS A 334 -5.10 -11.43 27.15
CA HIS A 334 -4.67 -10.94 25.83
C HIS A 334 -3.95 -9.59 25.93
N ALA A 335 -4.50 -8.64 26.71
CA ALA A 335 -3.90 -7.33 26.90
C ALA A 335 -2.51 -7.43 27.54
N ILE A 336 -2.38 -8.23 28.60
CA ILE A 336 -1.11 -8.46 29.30
C ILE A 336 -0.08 -9.12 28.38
N LEU A 337 -0.47 -10.18 27.65
CA LEU A 337 0.43 -10.84 26.70
C LEU A 337 0.88 -9.89 25.58
N SER A 338 0.01 -8.98 25.15
CA SER A 338 0.38 -7.96 24.16
C SER A 338 1.38 -6.95 24.73
N ALA A 339 1.24 -6.56 26.00
CA ALA A 339 2.21 -5.71 26.69
C ALA A 339 3.56 -6.43 26.87
N LEU A 340 3.57 -7.68 27.35
CA LEU A 340 4.77 -8.49 27.51
C LEU A 340 5.52 -8.70 26.20
N ARG A 341 4.81 -8.95 25.09
CA ARG A 341 5.41 -9.04 23.75
C ARG A 341 6.18 -7.77 23.41
N ASN A 342 5.58 -6.60 23.66
CA ASN A 342 6.17 -5.32 23.35
C ASN A 342 7.39 -5.02 24.25
N LEU A 343 7.30 -5.34 25.55
CA LEU A 343 8.42 -5.24 26.49
C LEU A 343 9.60 -6.14 26.12
N ALA A 344 9.35 -7.25 25.41
CA ALA A 344 10.36 -8.17 24.91
C ALA A 344 11.04 -7.72 23.60
N ILE A 345 10.62 -6.60 22.99
CA ILE A 345 11.24 -6.09 21.75
C ILE A 345 12.68 -5.59 22.00
N PRO A 346 12.94 -4.70 22.98
CA PRO A 346 14.30 -4.19 23.21
C PRO A 346 15.26 -5.28 23.70
N VAL A 347 16.46 -5.30 23.12
CA VAL A 347 17.60 -6.15 23.51
C VAL A 347 17.82 -6.24 25.01
N SER A 348 17.93 -5.06 25.63
CA SER A 348 18.24 -4.86 27.04
C SER A 348 17.22 -5.52 27.97
N ASN A 349 15.98 -5.67 27.50
CA ASN A 349 14.89 -6.20 28.30
C ASN A 349 14.83 -7.73 28.27
N LYS A 350 15.24 -8.37 27.17
CA LYS A 350 15.00 -9.82 26.97
C LYS A 350 15.53 -10.69 28.11
N GLN A 351 16.78 -10.47 28.51
CA GLN A 351 17.40 -11.21 29.60
C GLN A 351 16.67 -10.97 30.93
N LEU A 352 16.29 -9.71 31.21
CA LEU A 352 15.55 -9.35 32.42
C LEU A 352 14.16 -10.01 32.45
N LEU A 353 13.43 -10.01 31.33
CA LEU A 353 12.12 -10.65 31.24
C LEU A 353 12.21 -12.16 31.52
N VAL A 354 13.24 -12.83 30.98
CA VAL A 354 13.46 -14.25 31.28
C VAL A 354 13.77 -14.44 32.78
N GLN A 355 14.63 -13.61 33.36
CA GLN A 355 14.99 -13.68 34.79
C GLN A 355 13.80 -13.40 35.72
N CYS A 356 12.88 -12.50 35.33
CA CYS A 356 11.66 -12.18 36.08
C CYS A 356 10.56 -13.24 35.94
N GLY A 357 10.80 -14.32 35.19
CA GLY A 357 9.87 -15.45 35.10
C GLY A 357 8.76 -15.31 34.06
N VAL A 358 8.97 -14.49 33.02
CA VAL A 358 8.00 -14.34 31.93
C VAL A 358 7.78 -15.66 31.19
N LEU A 359 8.83 -16.44 30.99
CA LEU A 359 8.75 -17.72 30.28
C LEU A 359 7.80 -18.67 31.01
N GLU A 360 7.99 -18.84 32.30
CA GLU A 360 7.20 -19.70 33.18
C GLU A 360 5.74 -19.24 33.22
N ALA A 361 5.50 -17.94 33.35
CA ALA A 361 4.16 -17.37 33.40
C ALA A 361 3.39 -17.59 32.09
N VAL A 362 4.06 -17.48 30.94
CA VAL A 362 3.45 -17.60 29.62
C VAL A 362 3.27 -19.08 29.22
N MET A 363 4.19 -19.96 29.63
CA MET A 363 4.11 -21.40 29.36
C MET A 363 2.91 -22.07 30.03
N ILE A 364 2.44 -21.60 31.19
CA ILE A 364 1.21 -22.11 31.82
C ILE A 364 0.00 -21.97 30.88
N LEU A 365 -0.02 -20.92 30.06
CA LEU A 365 -1.14 -20.62 29.17
C LEU A 365 -1.16 -21.45 27.88
N THR A 366 -0.14 -22.27 27.60
CA THR A 366 -0.14 -23.15 26.41
C THR A 366 -1.24 -24.20 26.44
N SER A 367 -1.70 -24.55 27.64
CA SER A 367 -2.80 -25.50 27.85
C SER A 367 -4.18 -24.86 27.70
N SER A 368 -4.27 -23.55 27.43
CA SER A 368 -5.55 -22.87 27.25
C SER A 368 -6.30 -23.38 26.01
N ASN A 369 -7.60 -23.61 26.15
CA ASN A 369 -8.50 -23.93 25.05
C ASN A 369 -8.84 -22.71 24.16
N VAL A 370 -8.42 -21.50 24.55
CA VAL A 370 -8.70 -20.26 23.83
C VAL A 370 -7.55 -19.92 22.88
N MET A 371 -7.73 -20.22 21.59
CA MET A 371 -6.71 -20.00 20.56
C MET A 371 -6.19 -18.56 20.48
N ALA A 372 -7.02 -17.56 20.78
CA ALA A 372 -6.59 -16.16 20.81
C ALA A 372 -5.48 -15.89 21.85
N VAL A 373 -5.55 -16.55 23.01
CA VAL A 373 -4.53 -16.47 24.07
C VAL A 373 -3.26 -17.20 23.60
N VAL A 374 -3.42 -18.38 22.99
CA VAL A 374 -2.30 -19.18 22.46
C VAL A 374 -1.54 -18.44 21.34
N PHE A 375 -2.23 -17.78 20.41
CA PHE A 375 -1.52 -17.00 19.38
C PHE A 375 -0.75 -15.82 19.99
N LYS A 376 -1.30 -15.19 21.02
CA LYS A 376 -0.65 -14.05 21.69
C LYS A 376 0.57 -14.47 22.50
N LEU A 377 0.49 -15.58 23.23
CA LEU A 377 1.60 -16.13 24.00
C LEU A 377 2.75 -16.54 23.08
N LEU A 378 2.46 -17.16 21.94
CA LEU A 378 3.48 -17.51 20.94
C LEU A 378 4.19 -16.26 20.39
N GLY A 379 3.47 -15.13 20.30
CA GLY A 379 4.07 -13.84 19.97
C GLY A 379 5.08 -13.35 21.00
N VAL A 380 4.84 -13.58 22.31
CA VAL A 380 5.80 -13.26 23.38
C VAL A 380 7.04 -14.16 23.25
N LEU A 381 6.85 -15.47 23.13
CA LEU A 381 7.95 -16.44 22.99
C LEU A 381 8.81 -16.15 21.77
N ARG A 382 8.18 -15.84 20.63
CA ARG A 382 8.89 -15.43 19.41
C ARG A 382 9.79 -14.22 19.67
N MET A 383 9.28 -13.19 20.34
CA MET A 383 10.08 -11.99 20.63
C MET A 383 11.19 -12.25 21.65
N LEU A 384 10.99 -13.13 22.63
CA LEU A 384 12.05 -13.51 23.57
C LEU A 384 13.19 -14.29 22.89
N VAL A 385 12.87 -15.15 21.92
CA VAL A 385 13.85 -16.01 21.22
C VAL A 385 14.49 -15.30 20.01
N ASP A 386 13.84 -14.29 19.42
CA ASP A 386 14.36 -13.63 18.22
C ASP A 386 15.77 -13.07 18.46
N GLY A 387 16.73 -13.58 17.69
CA GLY A 387 18.16 -13.37 17.89
C GLY A 387 18.60 -11.95 17.54
N GLN A 388 19.54 -11.43 18.32
CA GLN A 388 20.17 -10.12 18.13
C GLN A 388 21.62 -10.32 17.73
N GLY A 389 22.08 -9.53 16.76
CA GLY A 389 23.35 -9.75 16.07
C GLY A 389 24.60 -9.64 16.95
N ASN A 390 25.48 -10.64 16.86
CA ASN A 390 26.82 -10.57 16.26
C ASN A 390 27.56 -11.89 16.52
N PHE A 391 27.73 -12.69 15.47
CA PHE A 391 28.91 -13.54 15.28
C PHE A 391 29.46 -13.28 13.89
#